data_AF-A0A0S8EHU0-F1
#
_entry.id   AF-A0A0S8EHU0-F1
#
_cell.length_a   1.000
_cell.length_b   1.000
_cell.length_c   1.000
_cell.angle_alpha   90.00
_cell.angle_beta   90.00
_cell.angle_gamma   90.00
#
_symmetry.space_group_name_H-M   'P 1'
#
loop_
_entity.id
_entity.type
_entity.pdbx_description
1 polymer ?
#
loop_
_entity_poly.entity_id
_entity_poly.type
_entity_poly.pdbx_seq_one_letter_code
_entity_poly.pdbx_strand_id
1 'polypeptide(L)'
;MDLSMRTAYWDDPQAKGAFKEFMIEIFGSDFSEWEAGGYWDNAYTPFSFFAGEKIVASACFYLLDAVLNGKTTRVAQISAVGTLPEWRRKGLNRQLLDAGLNWAQGRHEAVFLFATHESIPFYEACGFTPIDEYVEFVDVQPVTNCGGAVKLDPGNMHDREKIYDYAKRRTPISDKFSVLHEKLIMYHVLYTLRKHIYEILDLQCLVFMERNEGCLKVYDILSERIPNLKELYPYIADKDDRTIEFQFFTDKLGLDTTRTRPLFGNNPFVKGAVPIAKPVFPFTARA
;
A
#
# COMPACT_ATOMS: atom_id res chain seq x y z
N MET A 1 -0.12 -5.02 36.52
CA MET A 1 0.49 -3.97 35.69
C MET A 1 -0.66 -3.22 35.07
N ASP A 2 -0.71 -1.91 35.31
CA ASP A 2 -1.76 -1.07 34.73
C ASP A 2 -1.45 -0.82 33.26
N LEU A 3 -2.47 -0.99 32.42
CA LEU A 3 -2.40 -0.71 31.00
C LEU A 3 -3.01 0.66 30.72
N SER A 4 -2.35 1.44 29.88
CA SER A 4 -2.89 2.71 29.37
C SER A 4 -3.06 2.63 27.85
N MET A 5 -4.24 2.97 27.35
CA MET A 5 -4.46 3.13 25.91
C MET A 5 -4.05 4.54 25.50
N ARG A 6 -3.17 4.65 24.51
CA ARG A 6 -2.70 5.92 23.96
C ARG A 6 -2.95 5.95 22.44
N THR A 7 -3.23 7.13 21.92
CA THR A 7 -3.44 7.38 20.48
C THR A 7 -2.79 8.68 20.07
N ALA A 8 -2.55 8.87 18.75
CA ALA A 8 -2.02 10.10 18.15
C ALA A 8 -0.72 10.62 18.83
N TYR A 9 0.17 9.71 19.24
CA TYR A 9 1.34 10.02 20.06
C TYR A 9 2.63 10.24 19.25
N TRP A 10 2.54 10.58 17.96
CA TRP A 10 3.73 10.76 17.11
C TRP A 10 4.61 11.93 17.51
N ASP A 11 4.04 12.95 18.15
CA ASP A 11 4.78 14.09 18.68
C ASP A 11 5.54 13.77 19.99
N ASP A 12 5.32 12.58 20.56
CA ASP A 12 6.09 12.05 21.69
C ASP A 12 7.21 11.13 21.17
N PRO A 13 8.49 11.58 21.19
CA PRO A 13 9.61 10.79 20.66
C PRO A 13 9.80 9.45 21.38
N GLN A 14 9.48 9.39 22.67
CA GLN A 14 9.63 8.17 23.46
C GLN A 14 8.55 7.16 23.07
N ALA A 15 7.29 7.60 22.94
CA ALA A 15 6.20 6.73 22.51
C ALA A 15 6.36 6.26 21.05
N LYS A 16 6.87 7.14 20.17
CA LYS A 16 7.21 6.78 18.79
C LYS A 16 8.37 5.79 18.74
N GLY A 17 9.39 5.96 19.59
CA GLY A 17 10.48 5.01 19.78
C GLY A 17 9.98 3.62 20.19
N ALA A 18 9.13 3.56 21.22
CA ALA A 18 8.51 2.31 21.67
C ALA A 18 7.66 1.62 20.57
N PHE A 19 7.04 2.40 19.69
CA PHE A 19 6.33 1.84 18.54
C PHE A 19 7.27 1.23 17.51
N LYS A 20 8.39 1.88 17.18
CA LYS A 20 9.39 1.29 16.27
C LYS A 20 9.97 -0.01 16.85
N GLU A 21 10.27 -0.05 18.14
CA GLU A 21 10.72 -1.27 18.82
C GLU A 21 9.66 -2.39 18.73
N PHE A 22 8.39 -2.06 18.98
CA PHE A 22 7.29 -3.00 18.84
C PHE A 22 7.14 -3.53 17.39
N MET A 23 7.31 -2.67 16.38
CA MET A 23 7.24 -3.07 14.97
C MET A 23 8.36 -4.03 14.59
N ILE A 24 9.57 -3.82 15.12
CA ILE A 24 10.70 -4.74 14.94
C ILE A 24 10.42 -6.06 15.66
N GLU A 25 9.96 -6.02 16.91
CA GLU A 25 9.72 -7.22 17.74
C GLU A 25 8.61 -8.12 17.16
N ILE A 26 7.52 -7.54 16.66
CA ILE A 26 6.36 -8.32 16.15
C ILE A 26 6.46 -8.62 14.65
N PHE A 27 6.92 -7.66 13.85
CA PHE A 27 6.84 -7.73 12.38
C PHE A 27 8.20 -7.72 11.69
N GLY A 28 9.31 -7.60 12.43
CA GLY A 28 10.65 -7.44 11.84
C GLY A 28 10.78 -6.19 10.96
N SER A 29 9.91 -5.20 11.15
CA SER A 29 9.80 -4.02 10.28
C SER A 29 10.47 -2.81 10.93
N ASP A 30 11.54 -2.30 10.31
CA ASP A 30 12.26 -1.12 10.77
C ASP A 30 11.89 0.12 9.96
N PHE A 31 11.25 1.09 10.63
CA PHE A 31 10.78 2.34 10.03
C PHE A 31 11.83 3.47 10.06
N SER A 32 13.07 3.21 10.46
CA SER A 32 14.08 4.25 10.66
C SER A 32 14.42 5.02 9.38
N GLU A 33 14.54 4.35 8.23
CA GLU A 33 14.83 5.02 6.95
C GLU A 33 13.64 5.90 6.49
N TRP A 34 12.40 5.43 6.70
CA TRP A 34 11.19 6.18 6.36
C TRP A 34 11.00 7.41 7.25
N GLU A 35 11.27 7.28 8.56
CA GLU A 35 11.27 8.40 9.49
C GLU A 35 12.36 9.42 9.15
N ALA A 36 13.61 8.97 8.92
CA ALA A 36 14.73 9.84 8.57
C ALA A 36 14.50 10.59 7.26
N GLY A 37 13.75 10.00 6.32
CA GLY A 37 13.32 10.64 5.08
C GLY A 37 12.20 11.67 5.23
N GLY A 38 11.64 11.85 6.43
CA GLY A 38 10.52 12.78 6.68
C GLY A 38 9.17 12.30 6.15
N TYR A 39 9.05 10.99 5.89
CA TYR A 39 7.83 10.40 5.31
C TYR A 39 6.84 9.93 6.38
N TRP A 40 7.16 10.00 7.66
CA TRP A 40 6.19 9.75 8.72
C TRP A 40 5.23 10.92 8.87
N ASP A 41 3.92 10.66 8.96
CA ASP A 41 2.92 11.72 9.16
C ASP A 41 1.73 11.30 10.03
N ASN A 42 0.74 12.20 10.11
CA ASN A 42 -0.45 12.04 10.94
C ASN A 42 -1.63 11.39 10.21
N ALA A 43 -1.52 11.09 8.91
CA ALA A 43 -2.53 10.30 8.22
C ALA A 43 -2.48 8.83 8.70
N TYR A 44 -1.30 8.35 9.08
CA TYR A 44 -1.10 7.11 9.82
C TYR A 44 -1.33 7.36 11.32
N THR A 45 -2.42 6.88 11.92
CA THR A 45 -2.76 7.14 13.32
C THR A 45 -2.65 5.88 14.18
N PRO A 46 -1.93 5.91 15.31
CA PRO A 46 -1.76 4.74 16.17
C PRO A 46 -2.82 4.65 17.25
N PHE A 47 -3.12 3.42 17.64
CA PHE A 47 -3.84 3.05 18.84
C PHE A 47 -3.04 1.95 19.52
N SER A 48 -2.56 2.18 20.73
CA SER A 48 -1.68 1.23 21.41
C SER A 48 -1.97 1.13 22.89
N PHE A 49 -1.81 -0.07 23.44
CA PHE A 49 -1.74 -0.28 24.88
C PHE A 49 -0.29 -0.25 25.34
N PHE A 50 -0.03 0.53 26.38
CA PHE A 50 1.25 0.66 27.04
C PHE A 50 1.22 0.02 28.42
N ALA A 51 2.26 -0.78 28.73
CA ALA A 51 2.60 -1.22 30.07
C ALA A 51 3.84 -0.44 30.53
N GLY A 52 3.64 0.64 31.28
CA GLY A 52 4.68 1.65 31.49
C GLY A 52 5.01 2.34 30.17
N GLU A 53 6.27 2.24 29.73
CA GLU A 53 6.76 2.85 28.48
C GLU A 53 6.75 1.88 27.29
N LYS A 54 6.54 0.58 27.53
CA LYS A 54 6.54 -0.46 26.48
C LYS A 54 5.16 -0.58 25.85
N ILE A 55 5.10 -0.58 24.52
CA ILE A 55 3.89 -0.97 23.78
C ILE A 55 3.72 -2.47 23.83
N VAL A 56 2.55 -2.93 24.26
CA VAL A 56 2.22 -4.36 24.39
C VAL A 56 1.21 -4.84 23.36
N ALA A 57 0.44 -3.92 22.80
CA ALA A 57 -0.47 -4.17 21.68
C ALA A 57 -0.62 -2.88 20.87
N SER A 58 -0.74 -3.01 19.55
CA SER A 58 -0.96 -1.87 18.66
C SER A 58 -1.91 -2.24 17.52
N ALA A 59 -2.60 -1.23 16.99
CA ALA A 59 -3.28 -1.22 15.71
C ALA A 59 -3.16 0.20 15.16
N CYS A 60 -2.81 0.34 13.88
CA CYS A 60 -2.74 1.63 13.23
C CYS A 60 -3.82 1.75 12.15
N PHE A 61 -4.34 2.96 12.00
CA PHE A 61 -5.33 3.32 11.01
C PHE A 61 -4.77 4.38 10.09
N TYR A 62 -4.75 4.11 8.79
CA TYR A 62 -4.36 5.07 7.77
C TYR A 62 -5.62 5.64 7.12
N LEU A 63 -5.86 6.94 7.27
CA LEU A 63 -6.90 7.64 6.50
C LEU A 63 -6.27 8.21 5.23
N LEU A 64 -6.59 7.59 4.10
CA LEU A 64 -5.93 7.84 2.82
C LEU A 64 -6.91 8.50 1.85
N ASP A 65 -6.49 9.61 1.24
CA ASP A 65 -7.23 10.18 0.11
C ASP A 65 -7.16 9.23 -1.09
N ALA A 66 -8.32 9.02 -1.71
CA ALA A 66 -8.52 7.98 -2.72
C ALA A 66 -9.47 8.44 -3.83
N VAL A 67 -9.43 7.72 -4.94
CA VAL A 67 -10.47 7.73 -5.98
C VAL A 67 -11.16 6.38 -5.95
N LEU A 68 -12.49 6.37 -5.88
CA LEU A 68 -13.30 5.17 -5.90
C LEU A 68 -14.49 5.36 -6.84
N ASN A 69 -14.56 4.58 -7.91
CA ASN A 69 -15.57 4.71 -8.98
C ASN A 69 -15.75 6.16 -9.50
N GLY A 70 -14.64 6.84 -9.77
CA GLY A 70 -14.57 8.21 -10.30
C GLY A 70 -14.77 9.31 -9.25
N LYS A 71 -15.07 8.95 -7.99
CA LYS A 71 -15.30 9.92 -6.91
C LYS A 71 -14.06 10.07 -6.04
N THR A 72 -13.60 11.30 -5.84
CA THR A 72 -12.62 11.64 -4.79
C THR A 72 -13.24 11.40 -3.42
N THR A 73 -12.59 10.59 -2.61
CA THR A 73 -13.07 10.15 -1.30
C THR A 73 -11.89 9.83 -0.37
N ARG A 74 -12.17 9.23 0.78
CA ARG A 74 -11.17 8.62 1.66
C ARG A 74 -11.46 7.16 1.93
N VAL A 75 -10.41 6.40 2.19
CA VAL A 75 -10.47 5.02 2.67
C VAL A 75 -9.68 4.90 3.96
N ALA A 76 -10.12 4.01 4.85
CA ALA A 76 -9.39 3.66 6.05
C ALA A 76 -8.71 2.31 5.86
N GLN A 77 -7.38 2.27 5.88
CA GLN A 77 -6.65 1.01 5.95
C GLN A 77 -6.22 0.73 7.38
N ILE A 78 -6.34 -0.52 7.83
CA ILE A 78 -5.84 -0.95 9.14
C ILE A 78 -4.57 -1.78 8.93
N SER A 79 -3.50 -1.44 9.64
CA SER A 79 -2.23 -2.19 9.64
C SER A 79 -1.59 -2.21 11.04
N ALA A 80 -0.41 -2.82 11.15
CA ALA A 80 0.34 -2.96 12.41
C ALA A 80 -0.46 -3.56 13.60
N VAL A 81 -1.41 -4.44 13.31
CA VAL A 81 -2.26 -5.08 14.34
C VAL A 81 -1.49 -6.22 15.01
N GLY A 82 -1.07 -6.03 16.25
CA GLY A 82 -0.21 -6.99 16.95
C GLY A 82 -0.38 -6.95 18.46
N THR A 83 -0.03 -8.04 19.13
CA THR A 83 0.06 -8.10 20.61
C THR A 83 1.26 -8.97 20.99
N LEU A 84 2.08 -8.46 21.91
CA LEU A 84 3.21 -9.20 22.49
C LEU A 84 2.73 -10.55 23.06
N PRO A 85 3.49 -11.65 22.90
CA PRO A 85 3.06 -12.99 23.27
C PRO A 85 2.44 -13.12 24.67
N GLU A 86 3.06 -12.50 25.68
CA GLU A 86 2.66 -12.53 27.08
C GLU A 86 1.40 -11.69 27.40
N TRP A 87 0.97 -10.84 26.45
CA TRP A 87 -0.23 -10.00 26.54
C TRP A 87 -1.39 -10.49 25.68
N ARG A 88 -1.21 -11.60 24.93
CA ARG A 88 -2.26 -12.18 24.08
C ARG A 88 -3.45 -12.69 24.88
N ARG A 89 -4.59 -12.87 24.20
CA ARG A 89 -5.86 -13.39 24.75
C ARG A 89 -6.49 -12.53 25.87
N LYS A 90 -6.09 -11.27 26.00
CA LYS A 90 -6.67 -10.28 26.93
C LYS A 90 -7.66 -9.30 26.27
N GLY A 91 -8.00 -9.49 24.99
CA GLY A 91 -8.92 -8.63 24.25
C GLY A 91 -8.36 -7.26 23.85
N LEU A 92 -7.04 -7.04 23.94
CA LEU A 92 -6.42 -5.74 23.67
C LEU A 92 -6.64 -5.27 22.22
N ASN A 93 -6.31 -6.07 21.22
CA ASN A 93 -6.53 -5.69 19.82
C ASN A 93 -8.00 -5.44 19.48
N ARG A 94 -8.94 -6.13 20.14
CA ARG A 94 -10.36 -5.84 19.95
C ARG A 94 -10.69 -4.41 20.40
N GLN A 95 -10.23 -4.02 21.59
CA GLN A 95 -10.42 -2.67 22.11
C GLN A 95 -9.75 -1.61 21.22
N LEU A 96 -8.54 -1.88 20.71
CA LEU A 96 -7.84 -0.98 19.81
C LEU A 96 -8.57 -0.82 18.47
N LEU A 97 -9.06 -1.92 17.88
CA LEU A 97 -9.85 -1.88 16.66
C LEU A 97 -11.17 -1.10 16.86
N ASP A 98 -11.89 -1.38 17.95
CA ASP A 98 -13.15 -0.70 18.25
C ASP A 98 -12.91 0.83 18.44
N ALA A 99 -11.84 1.21 19.14
CA ALA A 99 -11.44 2.61 19.32
C ALA A 99 -11.07 3.28 17.98
N GLY A 100 -10.25 2.63 17.15
CA GLY A 100 -9.82 3.16 15.86
C GLY A 100 -10.95 3.25 14.84
N LEU A 101 -11.88 2.28 14.82
CA LEU A 101 -13.07 2.31 13.98
C LEU A 101 -14.02 3.43 14.40
N ASN A 102 -14.23 3.62 15.71
CA ASN A 102 -15.03 4.74 16.22
C ASN A 102 -14.37 6.09 15.89
N TRP A 103 -13.04 6.18 16.00
CA TRP A 103 -12.31 7.34 15.54
C TRP A 103 -12.57 7.56 14.04
N ALA A 104 -12.35 6.57 13.18
CA ALA A 104 -12.53 6.61 11.72
C ALA A 104 -13.96 6.94 11.24
N GLN A 105 -14.97 6.73 12.08
CA GLN A 105 -16.38 6.83 11.71
C GLN A 105 -16.73 8.14 10.98
N GLY A 106 -17.41 8.00 9.83
CA GLY A 106 -17.89 9.13 9.02
C GLY A 106 -16.81 9.87 8.22
N ARG A 107 -15.57 9.36 8.18
CA ARG A 107 -14.42 10.02 7.52
C ARG A 107 -13.84 9.22 6.35
N HIS A 108 -14.52 8.14 5.96
CA HIS A 108 -14.12 7.24 4.87
C HIS A 108 -15.36 6.62 4.20
N GLU A 109 -15.19 6.14 2.98
CA GLU A 109 -16.20 5.35 2.24
C GLU A 109 -16.03 3.84 2.50
N ALA A 110 -14.80 3.39 2.74
CA ALA A 110 -14.49 1.97 2.94
C ALA A 110 -13.42 1.78 4.01
N VAL A 111 -13.46 0.63 4.70
CA VAL A 111 -12.40 0.15 5.59
C VAL A 111 -11.89 -1.19 5.08
N PHE A 112 -10.58 -1.36 5.00
CA PHE A 112 -9.97 -2.63 4.61
C PHE A 112 -8.66 -2.91 5.37
N LEU A 113 -8.26 -4.19 5.34
CA LEU A 113 -7.01 -4.68 5.89
C LEU A 113 -6.58 -5.96 5.18
N PHE A 114 -5.33 -6.38 5.41
CA PHE A 114 -4.81 -7.66 4.93
C PHE A 114 -4.47 -8.55 6.12
N ALA A 115 -5.13 -9.70 6.21
CA ALA A 115 -4.98 -10.60 7.35
C ALA A 115 -3.85 -11.62 7.13
N THR A 116 -3.14 -11.95 8.19
CA THR A 116 -2.37 -13.20 8.22
C THR A 116 -3.32 -14.38 8.34
N HIS A 117 -2.92 -15.57 7.89
CA HIS A 117 -3.75 -16.77 8.00
C HIS A 117 -4.23 -17.02 9.46
N GLU A 118 -3.36 -16.77 10.43
CA GLU A 118 -3.62 -16.95 11.86
C GLU A 118 -4.63 -15.93 12.44
N SER A 119 -4.77 -14.77 11.82
CA SER A 119 -5.63 -13.68 12.30
C SER A 119 -7.02 -13.65 11.67
N ILE A 120 -7.30 -14.53 10.70
CA ILE A 120 -8.61 -14.63 10.03
C ILE A 120 -9.77 -14.75 11.04
N PRO A 121 -9.78 -15.71 11.99
CA PRO A 121 -10.90 -15.84 12.93
C PRO A 121 -11.11 -14.62 13.82
N PHE A 122 -10.02 -13.87 14.08
CA PHE A 122 -10.09 -12.64 14.87
C PHE A 122 -10.81 -11.53 14.10
N TYR A 123 -10.50 -11.31 12.83
CA TYR A 123 -11.14 -10.27 12.04
C TYR A 123 -12.61 -10.59 11.72
N GLU A 124 -12.94 -11.85 11.46
CA GLU A 124 -14.34 -12.30 11.31
C GLU A 124 -15.14 -12.01 12.59
N ALA A 125 -14.60 -12.32 13.77
CA ALA A 125 -15.23 -12.01 15.06
C ALA A 125 -15.33 -10.50 15.35
N CYS A 126 -14.53 -9.67 14.68
CA CYS A 126 -14.63 -8.20 14.70
C CYS A 126 -15.60 -7.66 13.64
N GLY A 127 -16.32 -8.54 12.93
CA GLY A 127 -17.30 -8.18 11.90
C GLY A 127 -16.66 -7.60 10.65
N PHE A 128 -15.46 -8.07 10.28
CA PHE A 128 -14.92 -7.91 8.94
C PHE A 128 -15.30 -9.13 8.09
N THR A 129 -15.40 -8.93 6.79
CA THR A 129 -15.73 -9.98 5.82
C THR A 129 -14.56 -10.20 4.89
N PRO A 130 -14.11 -11.46 4.70
CA PRO A 130 -13.09 -11.76 3.69
C PRO A 130 -13.65 -11.50 2.29
N ILE A 131 -12.80 -11.05 1.39
CA ILE A 131 -13.14 -10.87 -0.03
C ILE A 131 -12.05 -11.49 -0.91
N ASP A 132 -12.39 -11.77 -2.17
CA ASP A 132 -11.39 -12.14 -3.17
C ASP A 132 -10.74 -10.89 -3.75
N GLU A 133 -9.41 -10.84 -3.77
CA GLU A 133 -8.66 -9.87 -4.55
C GLU A 133 -8.43 -10.38 -5.97
N TYR A 134 -8.33 -9.47 -6.93
CA TYR A 134 -8.05 -9.77 -8.33
C TYR A 134 -6.82 -8.99 -8.82
N VAL A 135 -6.26 -9.46 -9.93
CA VAL A 135 -5.30 -8.72 -10.75
C VAL A 135 -5.81 -8.62 -12.18
N GLU A 136 -5.46 -7.53 -12.86
CA GLU A 136 -5.70 -7.36 -14.30
C GLU A 136 -4.44 -7.72 -15.08
N PHE A 137 -4.61 -8.35 -16.24
CA PHE A 137 -3.50 -8.74 -17.10
C PHE A 137 -3.89 -8.78 -18.57
N VAL A 138 -2.88 -8.65 -19.44
CA VAL A 138 -2.99 -8.72 -20.90
C VAL A 138 -1.90 -9.62 -21.48
N ASP A 139 -2.20 -10.28 -22.60
CA ASP A 139 -1.15 -10.87 -23.44
C ASP A 139 -0.50 -9.76 -24.26
N VAL A 140 0.81 -9.86 -24.46
CA VAL A 140 1.56 -8.92 -25.27
C VAL A 140 2.31 -9.64 -26.37
N GLN A 141 2.47 -8.95 -27.49
CA GLN A 141 3.36 -9.40 -28.56
C GLN A 141 4.73 -8.77 -28.34
N PRO A 142 5.82 -9.45 -28.76
CA PRO A 142 7.13 -8.86 -28.75
C PRO A 142 7.13 -7.54 -29.54
N VAL A 143 7.65 -6.49 -28.94
CA VAL A 143 7.91 -5.20 -29.60
C VAL A 143 9.37 -4.86 -29.45
N THR A 144 9.93 -4.11 -30.41
CA THR A 144 11.30 -3.62 -30.31
C THR A 144 11.39 -2.64 -29.15
N ASN A 145 12.25 -2.93 -28.17
CA ASN A 145 12.53 -2.00 -27.09
C ASN A 145 13.24 -0.75 -27.66
N CYS A 146 12.68 0.44 -27.43
CA CYS A 146 13.23 1.70 -27.94
C CYS A 146 14.32 2.31 -27.02
N GLY A 147 14.60 1.69 -25.88
CA GLY A 147 15.51 2.19 -24.85
C GLY A 147 14.89 3.35 -24.07
N GLY A 148 15.65 3.90 -23.10
CA GLY A 148 15.27 5.09 -22.35
C GLY A 148 14.73 4.85 -20.94
N ALA A 149 14.46 3.61 -20.54
CA ALA A 149 14.14 3.28 -19.15
C ALA A 149 15.41 3.30 -18.28
N VAL A 150 15.48 4.22 -17.33
CA VAL A 150 16.61 4.39 -16.41
C VAL A 150 16.23 3.90 -15.03
N LYS A 151 16.97 2.92 -14.50
CA LYS A 151 16.73 2.43 -13.14
C LYS A 151 17.18 3.47 -12.11
N LEU A 152 16.31 3.79 -11.16
CA LEU A 152 16.60 4.70 -10.05
C LEU A 152 16.99 3.90 -8.79
N ASP A 153 17.90 4.45 -7.99
CA ASP A 153 18.30 3.89 -6.70
C ASP A 153 17.84 4.79 -5.54
N PRO A 154 16.83 4.38 -4.75
CA PRO A 154 16.38 5.12 -3.57
C PRO A 154 17.45 5.34 -2.48
N GLY A 155 18.55 4.57 -2.51
CA GLY A 155 19.72 4.83 -1.66
C GLY A 155 20.45 6.12 -2.03
N ASN A 156 20.37 6.54 -3.29
CA ASN A 156 20.87 7.83 -3.75
C ASN A 156 19.87 8.95 -3.39
N MET A 157 20.37 10.03 -2.80
CA MET A 157 19.52 11.17 -2.37
C MET A 157 18.82 11.85 -3.55
N HIS A 158 19.50 12.05 -4.67
CA HIS A 158 18.94 12.71 -5.85
C HIS A 158 17.82 11.89 -6.48
N ASP A 159 18.04 10.58 -6.65
CA ASP A 159 17.02 9.67 -7.19
C ASP A 159 15.80 9.59 -6.26
N ARG A 160 16.03 9.53 -4.95
CA ARG A 160 14.95 9.52 -3.95
C ARG A 160 14.13 10.81 -3.95
N GLU A 161 14.77 11.98 -4.03
CA GLU A 161 14.08 13.27 -4.18
C GLU A 161 13.25 13.32 -5.45
N LYS A 162 13.83 12.86 -6.57
CA LYS A 162 13.12 12.75 -7.85
C LYS A 162 11.89 11.83 -7.75
N ILE A 163 12.03 10.65 -7.14
CA ILE A 163 10.90 9.72 -6.93
C ILE A 163 9.81 10.38 -6.10
N TYR A 164 10.19 11.07 -5.03
CA TYR A 164 9.24 11.78 -4.17
C TYR A 164 8.53 12.91 -4.91
N ASP A 165 9.20 13.61 -5.82
CA ASP A 165 8.59 14.62 -6.69
C ASP A 165 7.53 14.02 -7.63
N TYR A 166 7.81 12.87 -8.25
CA TYR A 166 6.79 12.15 -9.04
C TYR A 166 5.62 11.70 -8.16
N ALA A 167 5.89 11.20 -6.95
CA ALA A 167 4.85 10.78 -6.00
C ALA A 167 3.92 11.93 -5.60
N LYS A 168 4.45 13.15 -5.40
CA LYS A 168 3.66 14.35 -5.05
C LYS A 168 2.80 14.87 -6.20
N ARG A 169 3.29 14.80 -7.43
CA ARG A 169 2.61 15.35 -8.63
C ARG A 169 1.73 14.34 -9.35
N ARG A 170 1.70 13.08 -8.89
CA ARG A 170 0.97 12.00 -9.58
C ARG A 170 -0.51 12.32 -9.75
N THR A 171 -1.07 11.84 -10.86
CA THR A 171 -2.51 11.67 -11.04
C THR A 171 -2.95 10.29 -10.52
N PRO A 172 -4.24 10.05 -10.23
CA PRO A 172 -4.72 8.72 -9.89
C PRO A 172 -4.47 7.74 -11.03
N ILE A 173 -3.85 6.60 -10.72
CA ILE A 173 -3.53 5.57 -11.72
C ILE A 173 -4.79 4.92 -12.33
N SER A 174 -5.91 5.02 -11.63
CA SER A 174 -7.21 4.47 -12.00
C SER A 174 -8.33 5.37 -11.46
N ASP A 175 -9.46 5.40 -12.16
CA ASP A 175 -10.71 5.97 -11.64
C ASP A 175 -11.55 4.93 -10.90
N LYS A 176 -11.30 3.63 -11.06
CA LYS A 176 -11.98 2.58 -10.30
C LYS A 176 -11.53 2.54 -8.85
N PHE A 177 -10.22 2.43 -8.63
CA PHE A 177 -9.63 2.51 -7.28
C PHE A 177 -8.18 2.97 -7.32
N SER A 178 -7.87 4.08 -6.65
CA SER A 178 -6.51 4.61 -6.49
C SER A 178 -6.35 5.29 -5.14
N VAL A 179 -5.15 5.23 -4.56
CA VAL A 179 -4.75 6.00 -3.36
C VAL A 179 -3.64 6.96 -3.74
N LEU A 180 -3.71 8.18 -3.23
CA LEU A 180 -2.87 9.31 -3.64
C LEU A 180 -1.92 9.78 -2.55
N HIS A 181 -1.38 8.87 -1.75
CA HIS A 181 -0.53 9.24 -0.63
C HIS A 181 0.96 9.05 -0.91
N GLU A 182 1.65 10.16 -1.12
CA GLU A 182 3.06 10.24 -1.50
C GLU A 182 3.98 9.59 -0.47
N LYS A 183 3.66 9.71 0.82
CA LYS A 183 4.47 9.16 1.91
C LYS A 183 4.35 7.64 2.04
N LEU A 184 3.17 7.09 1.77
CA LEU A 184 2.97 5.65 1.67
C LEU A 184 3.68 5.06 0.44
N ILE A 185 3.69 5.76 -0.69
CA ILE A 185 4.52 5.35 -1.84
C ILE A 185 5.99 5.27 -1.42
N MET A 186 6.48 6.24 -0.65
CA MET A 186 7.87 6.22 -0.18
C MET A 186 8.18 5.04 0.75
N TYR A 187 7.21 4.50 1.49
CA TYR A 187 7.40 3.24 2.21
C TYR A 187 7.74 2.10 1.24
N HIS A 188 6.95 1.94 0.17
CA HIS A 188 7.24 0.92 -0.84
C HIS A 188 8.56 1.16 -1.58
N VAL A 189 8.89 2.42 -1.87
CA VAL A 189 10.16 2.79 -2.52
C VAL A 189 11.36 2.35 -1.68
N LEU A 190 11.31 2.52 -0.36
CA LEU A 190 12.45 2.21 0.51
C LEU A 190 12.56 0.72 0.84
N TYR A 191 11.42 0.02 0.95
CA TYR A 191 11.38 -1.34 1.49
C TYR A 191 10.99 -2.42 0.48
N THR A 192 9.83 -2.32 -0.17
CA THR A 192 9.26 -3.45 -0.94
C THR A 192 9.59 -3.41 -2.43
N LEU A 193 9.82 -2.22 -3.00
CA LEU A 193 10.02 -1.97 -4.43
C LEU A 193 11.37 -1.30 -4.72
N ARG A 194 12.28 -1.26 -3.75
CA ARG A 194 13.58 -0.55 -3.84
C ARG A 194 14.38 -0.85 -5.10
N LYS A 195 14.30 -2.08 -5.61
CA LYS A 195 15.06 -2.54 -6.78
C LYS A 195 14.27 -2.50 -8.09
N HIS A 196 13.08 -1.91 -8.10
CA HIS A 196 12.08 -2.11 -9.15
C HIS A 196 11.58 -0.80 -9.75
N ILE A 197 12.33 0.29 -9.65
CA ILE A 197 11.88 1.64 -10.03
C ILE A 197 12.64 2.11 -11.26
N TYR A 198 11.89 2.49 -12.29
CA TYR A 198 12.44 2.90 -13.58
C TYR A 198 11.81 4.21 -14.03
N GLU A 199 12.65 5.20 -14.38
CA GLU A 199 12.23 6.45 -14.99
C GLU A 199 12.22 6.32 -16.52
N ILE A 200 11.18 6.89 -17.14
CA ILE A 200 11.09 7.06 -18.59
C ILE A 200 10.88 8.55 -18.84
N LEU A 201 11.97 9.26 -19.17
CA LEU A 201 11.97 10.72 -19.30
C LEU A 201 11.05 11.22 -20.42
N ASP A 202 11.04 10.53 -21.56
CA ASP A 202 10.21 10.90 -22.72
C ASP A 202 8.71 10.91 -22.39
N LEU A 203 8.29 10.03 -21.46
CA LEU A 203 6.91 9.92 -21.00
C LEU A 203 6.66 10.66 -19.67
N GLN A 204 7.70 11.24 -19.07
CA GLN A 204 7.66 11.88 -17.76
C GLN A 204 6.93 11.00 -16.73
N CYS A 205 7.37 9.76 -16.60
CA CYS A 205 6.77 8.81 -15.66
C CYS A 205 7.81 7.93 -14.96
N LEU A 206 7.44 7.45 -13.78
CA LEU A 206 8.09 6.31 -13.13
C LEU A 206 7.23 5.07 -13.27
N VAL A 207 7.88 3.93 -13.49
CA VAL A 207 7.25 2.62 -13.55
C VAL A 207 7.88 1.73 -12.48
N PHE A 208 7.04 1.15 -11.65
CA PHE A 208 7.45 0.19 -10.64
C PHE A 208 7.22 -1.19 -11.23
N MET A 209 8.27 -1.93 -11.58
CA MET A 209 8.13 -3.18 -12.31
C MET A 209 9.16 -4.26 -11.99
N GLU A 210 8.74 -5.50 -12.16
CA GLU A 210 9.56 -6.70 -12.02
C GLU A 210 9.20 -7.70 -13.11
N ARG A 211 10.20 -8.44 -13.62
CA ARG A 211 9.98 -9.54 -14.57
C ARG A 211 10.25 -10.87 -13.89
N ASN A 212 9.36 -11.82 -14.14
CA ASN A 212 9.56 -13.22 -13.77
C ASN A 212 8.98 -14.14 -14.85
N GLU A 213 9.78 -15.05 -15.40
CA GLU A 213 9.37 -16.10 -16.33
C GLU A 213 8.44 -15.63 -17.49
N GLY A 214 8.80 -14.53 -18.16
CA GLY A 214 8.03 -13.98 -19.29
C GLY A 214 6.74 -13.24 -18.89
N CYS A 215 6.56 -12.96 -17.60
CA CYS A 215 5.54 -12.06 -17.07
C CYS A 215 6.19 -10.78 -16.55
N LEU A 216 5.80 -9.64 -17.10
CA LEU A 216 6.11 -8.32 -16.60
C LEU A 216 5.03 -7.89 -15.59
N LYS A 217 5.38 -7.81 -14.32
CA LYS A 217 4.52 -7.24 -13.28
C LYS A 217 4.76 -5.75 -13.17
N VAL A 218 3.69 -4.97 -13.22
CA VAL A 218 3.69 -3.51 -13.00
C VAL A 218 2.92 -3.22 -11.72
N TYR A 219 3.63 -2.68 -10.73
CA TYR A 219 3.12 -2.39 -9.39
C TYR A 219 2.45 -1.02 -9.30
N ASP A 220 2.97 -0.01 -10.02
CA ASP A 220 2.41 1.34 -10.10
C ASP A 220 3.05 2.11 -11.27
N ILE A 221 2.40 3.18 -11.71
CA ILE A 221 2.94 4.18 -12.64
C ILE A 221 2.68 5.57 -12.04
N LEU A 222 3.76 6.32 -11.80
CA LEU A 222 3.66 7.69 -11.29
C LEU A 222 3.89 8.66 -12.44
N SER A 223 2.86 9.45 -12.76
CA SER A 223 2.94 10.52 -13.75
C SER A 223 1.83 11.54 -13.51
N GLU A 224 2.00 12.75 -14.03
CA GLU A 224 0.93 13.76 -14.11
C GLU A 224 -0.13 13.38 -15.16
N ARG A 225 0.25 12.57 -16.16
CA ARG A 225 -0.64 12.01 -17.19
C ARG A 225 -0.29 10.54 -17.39
N ILE A 226 -1.19 9.63 -17.01
CA ILE A 226 -0.97 8.19 -17.21
C ILE A 226 -0.76 7.92 -18.72
N PRO A 227 0.41 7.40 -19.13
CA PRO A 227 0.64 7.03 -20.52
C PRO A 227 -0.20 5.81 -20.89
N ASN A 228 -0.66 5.74 -22.13
CA ASN A 228 -1.31 4.54 -22.63
C ASN A 228 -0.29 3.41 -22.74
N LEU A 229 -0.73 2.15 -22.63
CA LEU A 229 0.18 1.01 -22.70
C LEU A 229 0.92 0.93 -24.04
N LYS A 230 0.28 1.36 -25.14
CA LYS A 230 0.92 1.42 -26.47
C LYS A 230 2.08 2.42 -26.52
N GLU A 231 2.02 3.50 -25.74
CA GLU A 231 3.12 4.47 -25.60
C GLU A 231 4.20 3.94 -24.63
N LEU A 232 3.77 3.33 -23.53
CA LEU A 232 4.64 2.90 -22.45
C LEU A 232 5.44 1.64 -22.74
N TYR A 233 4.78 0.59 -23.24
CA TYR A 233 5.36 -0.74 -23.37
C TYR A 233 6.65 -0.78 -24.20
N PRO A 234 6.80 -0.06 -25.33
CA PRO A 234 8.06 -0.03 -26.08
C PRO A 234 9.30 0.36 -25.26
N TYR A 235 9.17 1.17 -24.20
CA TYR A 235 10.29 1.55 -23.34
C TYR A 235 10.69 0.46 -22.35
N ILE A 236 9.74 -0.41 -22.01
CA ILE A 236 9.88 -1.46 -20.99
C ILE A 236 9.67 -2.85 -21.57
N ALA A 237 9.70 -3.04 -22.88
CA ALA A 237 9.47 -4.33 -23.48
C ALA A 237 10.71 -5.22 -23.33
N ASP A 238 10.52 -6.48 -22.99
CA ASP A 238 11.50 -7.53 -23.23
C ASP A 238 11.01 -8.48 -24.33
N LYS A 239 11.94 -9.08 -25.08
CA LYS A 239 11.61 -10.03 -26.15
C LYS A 239 10.93 -11.30 -25.63
N ASP A 240 11.16 -11.63 -24.36
CA ASP A 240 10.64 -12.84 -23.71
C ASP A 240 9.31 -12.57 -22.97
N ASP A 241 8.84 -11.31 -22.95
CA ASP A 241 7.56 -10.93 -22.37
C ASP A 241 6.40 -11.54 -23.16
N ARG A 242 5.54 -12.27 -22.46
CA ARG A 242 4.31 -12.89 -22.99
C ARG A 242 3.07 -12.23 -22.40
N THR A 243 3.17 -11.78 -21.15
CA THR A 243 2.07 -11.20 -20.40
C THR A 243 2.53 -9.99 -19.60
N ILE A 244 1.63 -9.03 -19.42
CA ILE A 244 1.79 -7.95 -18.44
C ILE A 244 0.68 -8.08 -17.40
N GLU A 245 1.06 -8.10 -16.12
CA GLU A 245 0.15 -8.12 -14.98
C GLU A 245 0.24 -6.81 -14.21
N PHE A 246 -0.91 -6.23 -13.89
CA PHE A 246 -1.02 -4.94 -13.20
C PHE A 246 -1.58 -5.15 -11.80
N GLN A 247 -0.86 -4.62 -10.81
CA GLN A 247 -1.29 -4.63 -9.40
C GLN A 247 -2.16 -3.39 -9.08
N PHE A 248 -2.91 -2.92 -10.06
CA PHE A 248 -3.84 -1.79 -10.01
C PHE A 248 -4.83 -1.92 -11.19
N PHE A 249 -5.95 -1.21 -11.14
CA PHE A 249 -6.91 -1.19 -12.24
C PHE A 249 -6.38 -0.43 -13.47
N THR A 250 -6.59 -0.98 -14.65
CA THR A 250 -5.94 -0.53 -15.90
C THR A 250 -6.80 0.40 -16.77
N ASP A 251 -7.91 0.93 -16.24
CA ASP A 251 -8.88 1.73 -16.98
C ASP A 251 -8.30 3.01 -17.62
N LYS A 252 -7.14 3.48 -17.15
CA LYS A 252 -6.42 4.63 -17.72
C LYS A 252 -5.28 4.27 -18.68
N LEU A 253 -5.04 2.99 -18.96
CA LEU A 253 -3.93 2.54 -19.81
C LEU A 253 -4.29 2.46 -21.31
N GLY A 254 -5.49 2.88 -21.72
CA GLY A 254 -5.91 2.81 -23.11
C GLY A 254 -5.95 1.39 -23.67
N LEU A 255 -6.29 0.42 -22.82
CA LEU A 255 -6.43 -0.99 -23.17
C LEU A 255 -7.84 -1.26 -23.70
N ASP A 256 -7.93 -1.90 -24.88
CA ASP A 256 -9.22 -2.28 -25.47
C ASP A 256 -9.90 -3.41 -24.69
N THR A 257 -9.10 -4.36 -24.17
CA THR A 257 -9.57 -5.49 -23.36
C THR A 257 -8.56 -5.84 -22.29
N THR A 258 -9.04 -6.15 -21.09
CA THR A 258 -8.24 -6.74 -20.00
C THR A 258 -8.89 -8.00 -19.47
N ARG A 259 -8.06 -8.93 -18.99
CA ARG A 259 -8.52 -10.13 -18.29
C ARG A 259 -8.28 -9.97 -16.81
N THR A 260 -9.14 -10.57 -16.00
CA THR A 260 -9.02 -10.58 -14.54
C THR A 260 -8.85 -12.00 -14.06
N ARG A 261 -8.04 -12.21 -13.03
CA ARG A 261 -7.97 -13.48 -12.29
C ARG A 261 -7.87 -13.22 -10.78
N PRO A 262 -8.35 -14.13 -9.92
CA PRO A 262 -8.12 -14.02 -8.49
C PRO A 262 -6.62 -13.99 -8.15
N LEU A 263 -6.28 -13.19 -7.14
CA LEU A 263 -4.98 -13.13 -6.50
C LEU A 263 -5.08 -13.77 -5.12
N PHE A 264 -4.37 -14.88 -4.93
CA PHE A 264 -4.40 -15.63 -3.69
C PHE A 264 -3.27 -15.19 -2.74
N GLY A 265 -3.50 -15.34 -1.44
CA GLY A 265 -2.47 -15.20 -0.40
C GLY A 265 -2.46 -13.86 0.35
N ASN A 266 -3.09 -12.81 -0.18
CA ASN A 266 -3.12 -11.50 0.49
C ASN A 266 -4.19 -11.40 1.59
N ASN A 267 -5.22 -12.24 1.55
CA ASN A 267 -6.34 -12.29 2.51
C ASN A 267 -6.90 -10.89 2.85
N PRO A 268 -7.43 -10.15 1.86
CA PRO A 268 -8.08 -8.87 2.14
C PRO A 268 -9.39 -9.07 2.93
N PHE A 269 -9.61 -8.19 3.89
CA PHE A 269 -10.83 -8.10 4.68
C PHE A 269 -11.37 -6.69 4.60
N VAL A 270 -12.69 -6.57 4.61
CA VAL A 270 -13.38 -5.29 4.51
C VAL A 270 -14.40 -5.17 5.62
N LYS A 271 -14.71 -3.93 6.01
CA LYS A 271 -15.82 -3.64 6.92
C LYS A 271 -16.89 -2.84 6.18
N GLY A 272 -18.07 -3.42 6.06
CA GLY A 272 -19.15 -2.87 5.23
C GLY A 272 -19.03 -3.32 3.77
N ALA A 273 -19.77 -2.64 2.88
CA ALA A 273 -19.76 -2.95 1.46
C ALA A 273 -18.55 -2.30 0.77
N VAL A 274 -17.84 -3.07 -0.06
CA VAL A 274 -16.92 -2.51 -1.04
C VAL A 274 -17.68 -2.35 -2.36
N PRO A 275 -17.70 -1.15 -2.96
CA PRO A 275 -18.48 -0.89 -4.17
C PRO A 275 -17.81 -1.44 -5.44
N ILE A 276 -17.10 -2.56 -5.35
CA ILE A 276 -16.37 -3.20 -6.45
C ILE A 276 -16.48 -4.73 -6.33
N ALA A 277 -17.05 -5.37 -7.35
CA ALA A 277 -17.30 -6.82 -7.36
C ALA A 277 -16.02 -7.66 -7.50
N LYS A 278 -15.03 -7.17 -8.25
CA LYS A 278 -13.72 -7.81 -8.45
C LYS A 278 -12.62 -6.79 -8.15
N PRO A 279 -12.36 -6.51 -6.86
CA PRO A 279 -11.44 -5.45 -6.49
C PRO A 279 -9.99 -5.82 -6.83
N VAL A 280 -9.29 -4.88 -7.47
CA VAL A 280 -7.83 -4.88 -7.60
C VAL A 280 -7.34 -3.82 -6.62
N PHE A 281 -6.70 -4.22 -5.52
CA PHE A 281 -6.14 -3.24 -4.57
C PHE A 281 -4.79 -2.76 -5.11
N PRO A 282 -4.59 -1.44 -5.31
CA PRO A 282 -3.30 -0.91 -5.74
C PRO A 282 -2.19 -1.39 -4.79
N PHE A 283 -1.13 -2.00 -5.32
CA PHE A 283 -0.06 -2.53 -4.48
C PHE A 283 0.58 -1.46 -3.60
N THR A 284 0.80 -0.27 -4.15
CA THR A 284 1.39 0.89 -3.46
C THR A 284 0.42 1.62 -2.53
N ALA A 285 -0.81 1.11 -2.38
CA ALA A 285 -1.79 1.58 -1.40
C ALA A 285 -1.80 0.71 -0.13
N ARG A 286 -0.85 -0.22 0.03
CA ARG A 286 -0.83 -1.19 1.14
C ARG A 286 0.16 -0.77 2.22
N ALA A 287 -0.36 -0.19 3.29
CA ALA A 287 0.35 0.07 4.55
C ALA A 287 0.49 -1.13 5.49
#